data_AF-A0A6A3B8D3-F1
#
_entry.id   AF-A0A6A3B8D3-F1
#
_cell.length_a   1.000
_cell.length_b   1.000
_cell.length_c   1.000
_cell.angle_alpha   90.00
_cell.angle_beta   90.00
_cell.angle_gamma   90.00
#
_symmetry.space_group_name_H-M   'P 1'
#
loop_
_entity.id
_entity.type
_entity.pdbx_description
1 polymer ?
#
loop_
_entity_poly.entity_id
_entity_poly.type
_entity_poly.pdbx_seq_one_letter_code
_entity_poly.pdbx_strand_id
1 'polypeptide(L)'
;MVSKTEETQLNRLENQVDNGGGGAWEYLCLARKLKVWHSEKVLKYGLSILNDSKKRSSLGPEEWTLYEQVAIAAIDCQCLDVAKCNGLNKDGQAHTVAILVWIPKDAVDGRLEGMLLEVTGSWAEAEKAYSSLLEDNPLDQVIILPPLFRPPLPLLSLFPEPFMADHDAWRELAEIYVSLQMYKQAAFCYEELILSQPTVPLYHLANADVLYTLGGFENLEAAKKY
;
A
#
# COMPACT_ATOMS: atom_id res chain seq x y z
N MET A 1 -18.41 4.63 -4.02
CA MET A 1 -19.28 3.61 -4.62
C MET A 1 -18.99 3.63 -6.11
N VAL A 2 -18.28 2.64 -6.64
CA VAL A 2 -17.94 2.57 -8.06
C VAL A 2 -19.24 2.43 -8.85
N SER A 3 -19.46 3.29 -9.85
CA SER A 3 -20.65 3.14 -10.68
C SER A 3 -20.46 1.93 -11.58
N LYS A 4 -21.46 1.03 -11.67
CA LYS A 4 -21.39 -0.16 -12.55
C LYS A 4 -20.98 0.20 -13.99
N THR A 5 -21.29 1.41 -14.42
CA THR A 5 -20.86 2.00 -15.69
C THR A 5 -19.34 2.15 -15.80
N GLU A 6 -18.65 2.62 -14.76
CA GLU A 6 -17.19 2.79 -14.78
C GLU A 6 -16.45 1.45 -14.76
N GLU A 7 -16.96 0.43 -14.07
CA GLU A 7 -16.42 -0.94 -14.14
C GLU A 7 -16.55 -1.54 -15.54
N THR A 8 -17.71 -1.40 -16.17
CA THR A 8 -17.89 -1.88 -17.56
C THR A 8 -16.98 -1.14 -18.55
N GLN A 9 -16.73 0.14 -18.32
CA GLN A 9 -15.80 0.94 -19.11
C GLN A 9 -14.35 0.48 -18.91
N LEU A 10 -13.95 0.18 -17.67
CA LEU A 10 -12.62 -0.34 -17.36
C LEU A 10 -12.36 -1.66 -18.10
N ASN A 11 -13.30 -2.61 -18.01
CA ASN A 11 -13.19 -3.90 -18.70
C ASN A 11 -13.15 -3.75 -20.23
N ARG A 12 -13.90 -2.80 -20.79
CA ARG A 12 -13.85 -2.49 -22.22
C ARG A 12 -12.48 -1.95 -22.64
N LEU A 13 -11.96 -0.98 -21.88
CA LEU A 13 -10.64 -0.39 -22.14
C LEU A 13 -9.54 -1.43 -22.00
N GLU A 14 -9.63 -2.30 -20.99
CA GLU A 14 -8.69 -3.40 -20.80
C GLU A 14 -8.61 -4.31 -22.03
N ASN A 15 -9.76 -4.82 -22.49
CA ASN A 15 -9.84 -5.63 -23.70
C ASN A 15 -9.34 -4.88 -24.94
N GLN A 16 -9.61 -3.58 -25.04
CA GLN A 16 -9.13 -2.76 -26.15
C GLN A 16 -7.59 -2.66 -26.15
N VAL A 17 -6.98 -2.42 -24.99
CA VAL A 17 -5.53 -2.29 -24.86
C VAL A 17 -4.84 -3.61 -25.10
N ASP A 18 -5.36 -4.72 -24.57
CA ASP A 18 -4.81 -6.06 -24.80
C ASP A 18 -4.85 -6.47 -26.28
N ASN A 19 -5.85 -6.01 -27.03
CA ASN A 19 -5.96 -6.23 -28.47
C ASN A 19 -5.22 -5.16 -29.32
N GLY A 20 -4.45 -4.26 -28.69
CA GLY A 20 -3.65 -3.25 -29.39
C GLY A 20 -4.45 -2.06 -29.95
N GLY A 21 -5.71 -1.89 -29.54
CA GLY A 21 -6.62 -0.83 -29.99
C GLY A 21 -6.36 0.56 -29.39
N GLY A 22 -5.23 0.78 -28.71
CA GLY A 22 -4.93 2.01 -27.99
C GLY A 22 -5.72 2.15 -26.68
N GLY A 23 -5.73 3.34 -26.08
CA GLY A 23 -6.49 3.59 -24.85
C GLY A 23 -5.75 3.31 -23.53
N ALA A 24 -4.44 3.07 -23.60
CA ALA A 24 -3.66 2.60 -22.46
C ALA A 24 -3.60 3.62 -21.32
N TRP A 25 -3.50 4.92 -21.65
CA TRP A 25 -3.48 5.98 -20.64
C TRP A 25 -4.86 6.16 -19.99
N GLU A 26 -5.94 6.11 -20.78
CA GLU A 26 -7.31 6.19 -20.27
C GLU A 26 -7.64 5.03 -19.32
N TYR A 27 -7.15 3.82 -19.62
CA TYR A 27 -7.24 2.68 -18.71
C TYR A 27 -6.51 2.96 -17.39
N LEU A 28 -5.27 3.46 -17.44
CA LEU A 28 -4.46 3.73 -16.25
C LEU A 28 -5.09 4.80 -15.34
N CYS A 29 -5.60 5.88 -15.93
CA CYS A 29 -6.34 6.93 -15.20
C CYS A 29 -7.59 6.36 -14.52
N LEU A 30 -8.36 5.53 -15.24
CA LEU A 30 -9.58 4.94 -14.69
C LEU A 30 -9.27 3.90 -13.62
N ALA A 31 -8.26 3.06 -13.81
CA ALA A 31 -7.79 2.09 -12.81
C ALA A 31 -7.41 2.80 -11.50
N ARG A 32 -6.71 3.93 -11.59
CA ARG A 32 -6.35 4.74 -10.42
C ARG A 32 -7.57 5.38 -9.77
N LYS A 33 -8.47 5.98 -10.57
CA LYS A 33 -9.72 6.60 -10.07
C LYS A 33 -10.57 5.60 -9.30
N LEU A 34 -10.65 4.36 -9.79
CA LEU A 34 -11.42 3.28 -9.19
C LEU A 34 -10.66 2.52 -8.09
N LYS A 35 -9.38 2.85 -7.86
CA LYS A 35 -8.48 2.14 -6.94
C LYS A 35 -8.46 0.62 -7.19
N VAL A 36 -8.50 0.22 -8.46
CA VAL A 36 -8.50 -1.20 -8.86
C VAL A 36 -7.07 -1.72 -8.89
N TRP A 37 -6.83 -2.82 -8.17
CA TRP A 37 -5.53 -3.47 -8.07
C TRP A 37 -5.32 -4.48 -9.20
N HIS A 38 -4.77 -4.02 -10.32
CA HIS A 38 -4.33 -4.86 -11.44
C HIS A 38 -2.87 -4.60 -11.79
N SER A 39 -1.97 -4.77 -10.82
CA SER A 39 -0.57 -4.34 -10.89
C SER A 39 0.18 -4.91 -12.12
N GLU A 40 -0.06 -6.17 -12.50
CA GLU A 40 0.53 -6.76 -13.72
C GLU A 40 0.14 -6.02 -15.01
N LYS A 41 -1.15 -5.69 -15.16
CA LYS A 41 -1.68 -4.98 -16.33
C LYS A 41 -1.23 -3.52 -16.34
N VAL A 42 -1.25 -2.88 -15.18
CA VAL A 42 -0.76 -1.51 -14.98
C VAL A 42 0.73 -1.42 -15.38
N LEU A 43 1.53 -2.37 -14.94
CA LEU A 43 2.94 -2.47 -15.30
C LEU A 43 3.13 -2.67 -16.81
N LYS A 44 2.45 -3.65 -17.42
CA LYS A 44 2.51 -3.93 -18.86
C LYS A 44 2.14 -2.70 -19.70
N TYR A 45 1.02 -2.07 -19.41
CA TYR A 45 0.52 -0.92 -20.18
C TYR A 45 1.36 0.33 -19.94
N GLY A 46 1.75 0.59 -18.69
CA GLY A 46 2.61 1.71 -18.36
C GLY A 46 3.98 1.62 -19.02
N LEU A 47 4.60 0.42 -19.03
CA LEU A 47 5.86 0.19 -19.76
C LEU A 47 5.71 0.39 -21.26
N SER A 48 4.57 0.02 -21.85
CA SER A 48 4.32 0.26 -23.28
C SER A 48 4.30 1.76 -23.64
N ILE A 49 3.88 2.62 -22.70
CA ILE A 49 3.85 4.07 -22.86
C ILE A 49 5.24 4.65 -22.58
N LEU A 50 5.90 4.22 -21.50
CA LEU A 50 7.22 4.71 -21.12
C LEU A 50 8.30 4.35 -22.15
N ASN A 51 8.19 3.20 -22.83
CA ASN A 51 9.13 2.79 -23.88
C ASN A 51 8.97 3.58 -25.19
N ASP A 52 7.84 4.26 -25.40
CA ASP A 52 7.56 5.07 -26.59
C ASP A 52 7.74 6.56 -26.28
N SER A 53 8.84 7.16 -26.76
CA SER A 53 9.19 8.56 -26.47
C SER A 53 8.12 9.56 -26.93
N LYS A 54 7.39 9.26 -28.01
CA LYS A 54 6.33 10.14 -28.52
C LYS A 54 5.13 10.13 -27.59
N LYS A 55 4.69 8.94 -27.16
CA LYS A 55 3.58 8.81 -26.21
C LYS A 55 3.94 9.42 -24.86
N ARG A 56 5.18 9.21 -24.41
CA ARG A 56 5.65 9.77 -23.15
C ARG A 56 5.66 11.30 -23.15
N SER A 57 6.29 11.91 -24.15
CA SER A 57 6.32 13.37 -24.29
C SER A 57 4.94 14.00 -24.48
N SER A 58 3.97 13.24 -24.99
CA SER A 58 2.58 13.73 -25.14
C SER A 58 1.82 13.88 -23.81
N LEU A 59 2.29 13.25 -22.72
CA LEU A 59 1.68 13.33 -21.40
C LEU A 59 2.01 14.64 -20.67
N GLY A 60 3.11 15.29 -21.01
CA GLY A 60 3.56 16.52 -20.38
C GLY A 60 3.72 16.36 -18.85
N PRO A 61 2.96 17.10 -18.01
CA PRO A 61 3.09 17.02 -16.55
C PRO A 61 2.65 15.68 -15.95
N GLU A 62 1.76 14.95 -16.63
CA GLU A 62 1.26 13.64 -16.17
C GLU A 62 2.29 12.51 -16.35
N GLU A 63 3.45 12.81 -16.95
CA GLU A 63 4.55 11.84 -17.09
C GLU A 63 5.02 11.34 -15.71
N TRP A 64 5.14 12.23 -14.72
CA TRP A 64 5.53 11.87 -13.35
C TRP A 64 4.54 10.93 -12.69
N THR A 65 3.27 11.24 -12.89
CA THR A 65 2.14 10.48 -12.40
C THR A 65 2.07 9.08 -13.05
N LEU A 66 2.55 8.92 -14.28
CA LEU A 66 2.74 7.61 -14.90
C LEU A 66 3.92 6.85 -14.27
N TYR A 67 5.06 7.51 -14.03
CA TYR A 67 6.22 6.88 -13.39
C TYR A 67 5.88 6.34 -12.00
N GLU A 68 5.19 7.13 -11.18
CA GLU A 68 4.77 6.72 -9.83
C GLU A 68 3.88 5.46 -9.88
N GLN A 69 2.85 5.48 -10.73
CA GLN A 69 1.94 4.35 -10.87
C GLN A 69 2.64 3.08 -11.37
N VAL A 70 3.61 3.22 -12.29
CA VAL A 70 4.40 2.09 -12.79
C VAL A 70 5.37 1.59 -11.72
N ALA A 71 5.98 2.47 -10.94
CA ALA A 71 6.88 2.10 -9.85
C ALA A 71 6.16 1.29 -8.77
N ILE A 72 4.98 1.72 -8.34
CA ILE A 72 4.14 0.97 -7.37
C ILE A 72 3.77 -0.39 -7.94
N ALA A 73 3.28 -0.45 -9.20
CA ALA A 73 2.91 -1.71 -9.83
C ALA A 73 4.10 -2.66 -10.03
N ALA A 74 5.31 -2.12 -10.26
CA ALA A 74 6.54 -2.88 -10.36
C ALA A 74 6.94 -3.51 -9.02
N ILE A 75 6.83 -2.73 -7.94
CA ILE A 75 7.05 -3.19 -6.56
C ILE A 75 6.10 -4.33 -6.23
N ASP A 76 4.80 -4.17 -6.50
CA ASP A 76 3.79 -5.21 -6.26
C ASP A 76 4.10 -6.51 -7.01
N CYS A 77 4.59 -6.40 -8.26
CA CYS A 77 4.92 -7.55 -9.09
C CYS A 77 6.31 -8.14 -8.77
N GLN A 78 7.02 -7.65 -7.76
CA GLN A 78 8.43 -7.98 -7.44
C GLN A 78 9.37 -7.91 -8.65
N CYS A 79 9.00 -7.10 -9.64
CA CYS A 79 9.79 -6.89 -10.83
C CYS A 79 10.80 -5.80 -10.55
N LEU A 80 11.82 -6.06 -9.73
CA LEU A 80 12.87 -5.07 -9.43
C LEU A 80 13.71 -4.71 -10.66
N ASP A 81 13.77 -5.65 -11.61
CA ASP A 81 14.43 -5.52 -12.90
C ASP A 81 13.58 -4.76 -13.93
N VAL A 82 12.76 -3.78 -13.53
CA VAL A 82 12.11 -2.89 -14.52
C VAL A 82 13.16 -1.99 -15.15
N ALA A 83 13.82 -2.59 -16.13
CA ALA A 83 14.97 -2.08 -16.82
C ALA A 83 14.56 -1.17 -17.97
N LYS A 84 15.25 -0.02 -18.04
CA LYS A 84 15.41 0.83 -19.22
C LYS A 84 14.14 1.53 -19.74
N CYS A 85 13.44 2.26 -18.89
CA CYS A 85 12.80 3.46 -19.42
C CYS A 85 13.89 4.53 -19.62
N ASN A 86 14.10 4.97 -20.85
CA ASN A 86 15.00 6.08 -21.16
C ASN A 86 14.36 7.40 -20.66
N GLY A 87 14.28 7.64 -19.36
CA GLY A 87 13.82 8.90 -18.79
C GLY A 87 14.83 10.02 -19.08
N LEU A 88 14.33 11.23 -19.34
CA LEU A 88 15.15 12.43 -19.49
C LEU A 88 15.27 13.10 -18.10
N ASN A 89 16.48 13.40 -17.66
CA ASN A 89 16.70 14.31 -16.54
C ASN A 89 16.27 15.73 -16.93
N LYS A 90 16.14 16.63 -15.93
CA LYS A 90 15.98 18.09 -16.14
C LYS A 90 17.05 18.69 -17.08
N ASP A 91 18.18 17.99 -17.29
CA ASP A 91 19.31 18.36 -18.14
C ASP A 91 19.33 17.67 -19.53
N GLY A 92 18.30 16.91 -19.90
CA GLY A 92 18.12 16.37 -21.26
C GLY A 92 19.03 15.20 -21.67
N GLN A 93 19.70 14.52 -20.73
CA GLN A 93 20.52 13.35 -21.04
C GLN A 93 19.72 12.05 -20.94
N ALA A 94 19.84 11.18 -21.95
CA ALA A 94 19.25 9.85 -21.96
C ALA A 94 20.10 8.91 -21.10
N HIS A 95 19.52 8.30 -20.07
CA HIS A 95 20.17 7.22 -19.31
C HIS A 95 19.21 6.05 -19.12
N THR A 96 19.77 4.85 -19.24
CA THR A 96 19.12 3.59 -18.84
C THR A 96 19.22 3.46 -17.32
N VAL A 97 18.17 3.86 -16.62
CA VAL A 97 18.08 3.75 -15.15
C VAL A 97 16.84 2.91 -14.83
N ALA A 98 16.98 1.94 -13.93
CA ALA A 98 15.84 1.21 -13.39
C ALA A 98 14.84 2.22 -12.82
N ILE A 99 13.55 2.04 -13.06
CA ILE A 99 12.47 2.96 -12.62
C ILE A 99 12.57 3.32 -11.12
N LEU A 100 13.23 2.45 -10.35
CA LEU A 100 13.45 2.59 -8.92
C LEU A 100 14.69 3.44 -8.55
N VAL A 101 15.69 3.56 -9.41
CA VAL A 101 17.02 4.11 -9.04
C VAL A 101 17.13 5.63 -9.25
N TRP A 102 16.18 6.28 -9.92
CA TRP A 102 16.14 7.75 -9.89
C TRP A 102 14.73 8.30 -9.94
N ILE A 103 14.17 8.48 -8.75
CA ILE A 103 13.17 9.49 -8.53
C ILE A 103 13.95 10.66 -7.90
N PRO A 104 13.95 11.88 -8.49
CA PRO A 104 14.69 12.99 -7.92
C PRO A 104 14.24 13.21 -6.47
N LYS A 105 15.16 13.33 -5.51
CA LYS A 105 14.84 13.51 -4.07
C LYS A 105 13.79 14.58 -3.78
N ASP A 106 13.74 15.62 -4.62
CA ASP A 106 12.80 16.74 -4.48
C ASP A 106 11.40 16.45 -5.09
N ALA A 107 11.25 15.31 -5.78
CA ALA A 107 10.05 14.91 -6.53
C ALA A 107 9.53 13.51 -6.15
N VAL A 108 10.28 12.74 -5.36
CA VAL A 108 9.77 11.51 -4.74
C VAL A 108 8.83 11.92 -3.63
N ASP A 109 7.59 11.46 -3.68
CA ASP A 109 6.83 11.30 -2.44
C ASP A 109 7.65 10.34 -1.57
N GLY A 110 8.12 10.78 -0.39
CA GLY A 110 9.04 9.98 0.44
C GLY A 110 8.48 8.59 0.78
N ARG A 111 7.17 8.38 0.62
CA ARG A 111 6.52 7.07 0.69
C ARG A 111 7.10 6.07 -0.31
N LEU A 112 7.32 6.48 -1.56
CA LEU A 112 7.86 5.61 -2.61
C LEU A 112 9.34 5.30 -2.38
N GLU A 113 10.09 6.22 -1.76
CA GLU A 113 11.45 5.95 -1.28
C GLU A 113 11.45 4.88 -0.18
N GLY A 114 10.57 4.99 0.81
CA GLY A 114 10.38 3.97 1.82
C GLY A 114 10.04 2.60 1.22
N MET A 115 9.06 2.54 0.31
CA MET A 115 8.62 1.29 -0.32
C MET A 115 9.76 0.62 -1.09
N LEU A 116 10.61 1.40 -1.76
CA LEU A 116 11.78 0.86 -2.45
C LEU A 116 12.81 0.27 -1.47
N LEU A 117 13.07 0.97 -0.36
CA LEU A 117 14.02 0.51 0.65
C LEU A 117 13.55 -0.80 1.30
N GLU A 118 12.24 -1.01 1.45
CA GLU A 118 11.66 -2.28 1.90
C GLU A 118 11.92 -3.43 0.93
N VAL A 119 11.60 -3.24 -0.35
CA VAL A 119 11.73 -4.31 -1.35
C VAL A 119 13.20 -4.67 -1.59
N THR A 120 14.10 -3.70 -1.42
CA THR A 120 15.56 -3.92 -1.47
C THR A 120 16.13 -4.53 -0.19
N GLY A 121 15.34 -4.61 0.89
CA GLY A 121 15.72 -5.21 2.17
C GLY A 121 16.50 -4.29 3.11
N SER A 122 16.57 -2.99 2.82
CA SER A 122 17.24 -1.95 3.62
C SER A 122 16.32 -1.41 4.72
N TRP A 123 15.93 -2.27 5.66
CA TRP A 123 14.95 -1.95 6.72
C TRP A 123 15.27 -0.70 7.55
N ALA A 124 16.54 -0.53 7.94
CA ALA A 124 16.95 0.60 8.80
C ALA A 124 16.86 1.96 8.08
N GLU A 125 17.09 1.97 6.77
CA GLU A 125 16.95 3.19 5.96
C GLU A 125 15.47 3.49 5.68
N ALA A 126 14.66 2.45 5.44
CA ALA A 126 13.21 2.58 5.29
C ALA A 126 12.57 3.15 6.55
N GLU A 127 12.92 2.62 7.73
CA GLU A 127 12.43 3.11 9.03
C GLU A 127 12.76 4.59 9.23
N LYS A 128 13.97 5.02 8.86
CA LYS A 128 14.37 6.42 8.94
C LYS A 128 13.57 7.31 7.98
N ALA A 129 13.34 6.84 6.75
CA ALA A 129 12.54 7.55 5.76
C ALA A 129 11.09 7.73 6.24
N TYR A 130 10.45 6.66 6.72
CA TYR A 130 9.09 6.74 7.26
C TYR A 130 9.00 7.59 8.52
N SER A 131 9.98 7.48 9.42
CA SER A 131 10.03 8.30 10.63
C SER A 131 10.10 9.79 10.28
N SER A 132 10.91 10.17 9.28
CA SER A 132 10.98 11.57 8.83
C SER A 132 9.65 12.06 8.22
N LEU A 133 8.90 11.21 7.54
CA LEU A 133 7.59 11.57 6.97
C LEU A 133 6.50 11.69 8.05
N LEU A 134 6.57 10.85 9.09
CA LEU A 134 5.65 10.91 10.23
C LEU A 134 5.90 12.13 11.12
N GLU A 135 7.15 12.59 11.22
CA GLU A 135 7.48 13.86 11.88
C GLU A 135 6.81 15.05 11.17
N ASP A 136 6.81 15.05 9.83
CA ASP A 136 6.18 16.09 9.02
C ASP A 136 4.63 15.99 9.02
N ASN A 137 4.07 14.78 8.99
CA ASN A 137 2.63 14.51 8.97
C ASN A 137 2.22 13.34 9.90
N PRO A 138 1.95 13.62 11.18
CA PRO A 138 1.73 12.57 12.19
C PRO A 138 0.38 11.83 12.09
N LEU A 139 -0.55 12.24 11.21
CA LEU A 139 -1.89 11.65 11.06
C LEU A 139 -2.08 10.94 9.72
N ASP A 140 -1.01 10.75 8.96
CA ASP A 140 -1.08 10.19 7.62
C ASP A 140 -1.18 8.66 7.65
N GLN A 141 -2.42 8.16 7.63
CA GLN A 141 -2.75 6.73 7.67
C GLN A 141 -2.16 5.92 6.51
N VAL A 142 -1.75 6.57 5.40
CA VAL A 142 -1.21 5.90 4.21
C VAL A 142 0.28 5.51 4.40
N ILE A 143 0.97 6.12 5.37
CA ILE A 143 2.35 5.74 5.74
C ILE A 143 2.37 4.43 6.54
N ILE A 144 1.20 3.94 6.99
CA ILE A 144 1.08 2.64 7.66
C ILE A 144 1.19 1.55 6.58
N LEU A 145 2.39 0.97 6.51
CA LEU A 145 2.86 -0.02 5.52
C LEU A 145 1.84 -1.11 5.16
N PRO A 146 1.89 -1.65 3.92
CA PRO A 146 1.24 -2.91 3.58
C PRO A 146 1.62 -4.03 4.57
N PRO A 147 0.70 -4.94 4.94
CA PRO A 147 0.87 -5.95 6.00
C PRO A 147 2.02 -6.97 5.79
N LEU A 148 2.71 -6.90 4.66
CA LEU A 148 3.85 -7.76 4.29
C LEU A 148 5.17 -7.35 4.95
N PHE A 149 5.30 -6.13 5.44
CA PHE A 149 6.58 -5.63 5.97
C PHE A 149 6.34 -4.85 7.26
N ARG A 150 6.38 -5.55 8.40
CA ARG A 150 6.07 -4.98 9.71
C ARG A 150 7.34 -4.52 10.42
N PRO A 151 7.36 -3.31 11.02
CA PRO A 151 8.46 -2.91 11.89
C PRO A 151 8.47 -3.75 13.18
N PRO A 152 9.65 -3.98 13.79
CA PRO A 152 9.75 -4.68 15.05
C PRO A 152 9.12 -3.88 16.21
N LEU A 153 8.59 -4.62 17.19
CA LEU A 153 8.04 -4.24 18.50
C LEU A 153 8.38 -2.84 19.09
N PRO A 154 9.63 -2.33 19.10
CA PRO A 154 9.94 -1.04 19.73
C PRO A 154 9.19 0.17 19.17
N LEU A 155 8.73 0.17 17.90
CA LEU A 155 7.94 1.29 17.37
C LEU A 155 6.53 1.39 17.95
N LEU A 156 5.96 0.27 18.43
CA LEU A 156 4.56 0.20 18.87
C LEU A 156 4.36 0.60 20.33
N SER A 157 5.37 0.43 21.20
CA SER A 157 5.33 0.97 22.57
C SER A 157 5.29 2.51 22.61
N LEU A 158 5.47 3.15 21.45
CA LEU A 158 5.42 4.59 21.27
C LEU A 158 4.16 5.03 20.52
N PHE A 159 3.06 4.24 20.48
CA PHE A 159 1.77 4.76 20.03
C PHE A 159 1.36 5.91 20.95
N PRO A 160 1.50 7.18 20.52
CA PRO A 160 1.20 8.31 21.38
C PRO A 160 -0.33 8.46 21.48
N GLU A 161 -0.80 9.16 22.52
CA GLU A 161 -2.21 9.49 22.79
C GLU A 161 -3.06 9.95 21.57
N PRO A 162 -2.54 10.56 20.48
CA PRO A 162 -3.34 10.93 19.31
C PRO A 162 -3.88 9.75 18.48
N PHE A 163 -3.27 8.57 18.55
CA PHE A 163 -3.66 7.41 17.73
C PHE A 163 -4.75 6.53 18.36
N MET A 164 -5.23 6.86 19.57
CA MET A 164 -6.29 6.07 20.22
C MET A 164 -7.60 6.01 19.43
N ALA A 165 -7.81 6.95 18.50
CA ALA A 165 -8.99 6.98 17.63
C ALA A 165 -8.81 6.19 16.32
N ASP A 166 -7.63 5.65 16.02
CA ASP A 166 -7.38 4.91 14.79
C ASP A 166 -7.68 3.42 14.96
N HIS A 167 -8.83 2.99 14.42
CA HIS A 167 -9.27 1.61 14.51
C HIS A 167 -8.39 0.65 13.70
N ASP A 168 -7.82 1.08 12.59
CA ASP A 168 -6.94 0.21 11.80
C ASP A 168 -5.62 -0.03 12.55
N ALA A 169 -5.11 0.99 13.24
CA ALA A 169 -3.93 0.84 14.12
C ALA A 169 -4.17 -0.15 15.27
N TRP A 170 -5.33 -0.06 15.95
CA TRP A 170 -5.71 -1.02 17.00
C TRP A 170 -5.81 -2.46 16.49
N ARG A 171 -6.35 -2.63 15.28
CA ARG A 171 -6.47 -3.94 14.63
C ARG A 171 -5.09 -4.52 14.30
N GLU A 172 -4.21 -3.73 13.70
CA GLU A 172 -2.85 -4.17 13.39
C GLU A 172 -2.06 -4.49 14.67
N LEU A 173 -2.23 -3.70 15.74
CA LEU A 173 -1.63 -3.97 17.03
C LEU A 173 -2.11 -5.31 17.62
N ALA A 174 -3.41 -5.61 17.53
CA ALA A 174 -3.97 -6.87 17.98
C ALA A 174 -3.36 -8.06 17.25
N GLU A 175 -3.24 -7.99 15.92
CA GLU A 175 -2.61 -9.03 15.09
C GLU A 175 -1.14 -9.24 15.45
N ILE A 176 -0.40 -8.16 15.74
CA ILE A 176 0.98 -8.26 16.21
C ILE A 176 1.04 -8.98 17.55
N TYR A 177 0.18 -8.63 18.51
CA TYR A 177 0.13 -9.34 19.79
C TYR A 177 -0.24 -10.83 19.65
N VAL A 178 -1.16 -11.17 18.74
CA VAL A 178 -1.47 -12.58 18.42
C VAL A 178 -0.24 -13.29 17.87
N SER A 179 0.50 -12.68 16.94
CA SER A 179 1.72 -13.27 16.36
C SER A 179 2.82 -13.51 17.40
N LEU A 180 2.86 -12.69 18.45
CA LEU A 180 3.80 -12.79 19.57
C LEU A 180 3.28 -13.65 20.72
N GLN A 181 2.11 -14.29 20.56
CA GLN A 181 1.45 -15.11 21.59
C GLN A 181 1.08 -14.31 22.87
N MET A 182 0.97 -12.99 22.75
CA MET A 182 0.55 -12.06 23.80
C MET A 182 -0.98 -11.92 23.81
N TYR A 183 -1.67 -13.04 24.00
CA TYR A 183 -3.13 -13.11 23.77
C TYR A 183 -3.95 -12.22 24.72
N LYS A 184 -3.48 -11.95 25.94
CA LYS A 184 -4.18 -11.04 26.87
C LYS A 184 -4.22 -9.61 26.35
N GLN A 185 -3.10 -9.15 25.79
CA GLN A 185 -2.99 -7.81 25.20
C GLN A 185 -3.76 -7.73 23.88
N ALA A 186 -3.74 -8.81 23.08
CA ALA A 186 -4.57 -8.90 21.88
C ALA A 186 -6.08 -8.82 22.19
N ALA A 187 -6.55 -9.55 23.22
CA ALA A 187 -7.95 -9.49 23.65
C ALA A 187 -8.36 -8.07 24.05
N PHE A 188 -7.51 -7.37 24.82
CA PHE A 188 -7.76 -5.97 25.17
C PHE A 188 -7.91 -5.06 23.94
N CYS A 189 -7.04 -5.22 22.93
CA CYS A 189 -7.14 -4.44 21.70
C CYS A 189 -8.46 -4.72 20.94
N TYR A 190 -8.89 -5.98 20.88
CA TYR A 190 -10.16 -6.34 20.25
C TYR A 190 -11.38 -5.87 21.05
N GLU A 191 -11.31 -5.82 22.37
CA GLU A 191 -12.37 -5.23 23.21
C GLU A 191 -12.54 -3.74 22.92
N GLU A 192 -11.45 -2.96 22.81
CA GLU A 192 -11.51 -1.55 22.43
C GLU A 192 -12.07 -1.35 21.00
N LEU A 193 -11.74 -2.24 20.07
CA LEU A 193 -12.33 -2.26 18.73
C LEU A 193 -13.83 -2.56 18.74
N ILE A 194 -14.27 -3.51 19.56
CA ILE A 194 -15.69 -3.84 19.71
C ILE A 194 -16.45 -2.68 20.38
N LEU A 195 -15.85 -2.02 21.37
CA LEU A 195 -16.44 -0.86 22.03
C LEU A 195 -16.62 0.31 21.07
N SER A 196 -15.65 0.54 20.19
CA SER A 196 -15.71 1.61 19.21
C SER A 196 -16.57 1.29 17.97
N GLN A 197 -16.52 0.05 17.48
CA GLN A 197 -17.28 -0.40 16.30
C GLN A 197 -18.04 -1.72 16.58
N PRO A 198 -19.11 -1.67 17.39
CA PRO A 198 -19.82 -2.88 17.82
C PRO A 198 -20.57 -3.59 16.70
N THR A 199 -20.81 -2.93 15.57
CA THR A 199 -21.54 -3.48 14.42
C THR A 199 -20.69 -4.34 13.50
N VAL A 200 -19.35 -4.35 13.66
CA VAL A 200 -18.44 -5.11 12.80
C VAL A 200 -18.26 -6.53 13.35
N PRO A 201 -18.81 -7.57 12.70
CA PRO A 201 -18.79 -8.94 13.23
C PRO A 201 -17.38 -9.55 13.31
N LEU A 202 -16.47 -9.08 12.45
CA LEU A 202 -15.10 -9.58 12.38
C LEU A 202 -14.34 -9.36 13.69
N TYR A 203 -14.59 -8.27 14.41
CA TYR A 203 -13.92 -8.00 15.68
C TYR A 203 -14.42 -8.92 16.80
N HIS A 204 -15.72 -9.23 16.82
CA HIS A 204 -16.28 -10.20 17.76
C HIS A 204 -15.72 -11.61 17.52
N LEU A 205 -15.65 -12.03 16.26
CA LEU A 205 -15.09 -13.33 15.90
C LEU A 205 -13.60 -13.43 16.26
N ALA A 206 -12.80 -12.41 15.93
CA ALA A 206 -11.38 -12.38 16.27
C ALA A 206 -11.17 -12.41 17.80
N ASN A 207 -11.98 -11.67 18.57
CA ASN A 207 -11.90 -11.71 20.04
C ASN A 207 -12.28 -13.08 20.60
N ALA A 208 -13.32 -13.72 20.05
CA ALA A 208 -13.74 -15.06 20.44
C ALA A 208 -12.62 -16.08 20.22
N ASP A 209 -11.92 -16.02 19.09
CA ASP A 209 -10.80 -16.91 18.78
C ASP A 209 -9.61 -16.68 19.74
N VAL A 210 -9.30 -15.42 20.07
CA VAL A 210 -8.25 -15.08 21.05
C VAL A 210 -8.61 -15.59 22.45
N LEU A 211 -9.85 -15.39 22.90
CA LEU A 211 -10.35 -15.88 24.20
C LEU A 211 -10.38 -17.41 24.26
N TYR A 212 -10.77 -18.07 23.17
CA TYR A 212 -10.73 -19.52 23.06
C TYR A 212 -9.29 -20.03 23.20
N THR A 213 -8.34 -19.36 22.56
CA THR A 213 -6.91 -19.70 22.60
C THR A 213 -6.29 -19.47 23.98
N LEU A 214 -6.69 -18.40 24.69
CA LEU A 214 -6.30 -18.15 26.09
C LEU A 214 -6.71 -19.30 27.03
N GLY A 215 -7.83 -19.95 26.72
CA GLY A 215 -8.38 -21.05 27.51
C GLY A 215 -8.86 -20.60 28.89
N GLY A 216 -9.29 -21.58 29.69
CA GLY A 216 -9.98 -21.32 30.96
C GLY A 216 -11.49 -21.29 30.78
N PHE A 217 -12.21 -21.81 31.77
CA PHE A 217 -13.65 -22.01 31.68
C PHE A 217 -14.41 -20.70 31.40
N GLU A 218 -14.04 -19.61 32.10
CA GLU A 218 -14.65 -18.29 31.94
C GLU A 218 -14.45 -17.72 30.53
N ASN A 219 -13.24 -17.85 29.98
CA ASN A 219 -12.92 -17.36 28.63
C ASN A 219 -13.63 -18.17 27.55
N LEU A 220 -13.78 -19.48 27.75
CA LEU A 220 -14.53 -20.35 26.82
C LEU A 220 -16.03 -20.01 26.83
N GLU A 221 -16.60 -19.73 28.00
CA GLU A 221 -17.98 -19.24 28.08
C GLU A 221 -18.15 -17.86 27.46
N ALA A 222 -17.18 -16.96 27.63
CA ALA A 222 -17.18 -15.63 27.02
C ALA A 222 -17.07 -15.72 25.49
N ALA A 223 -16.13 -16.52 24.97
CA ALA A 223 -15.94 -16.75 23.54
C ALA A 223 -17.21 -17.24 22.85
N LYS A 224 -18.00 -18.10 23.52
CA LYS A 224 -19.27 -18.61 22.98
C LYS A 224 -20.38 -17.54 22.86
N LYS A 225 -20.27 -16.43 23.59
CA LYS A 225 -21.31 -15.38 23.61
C LYS A 225 -21.15 -14.37 22.48
N TYR A 226 -19.95 -14.23 21.94
CA TYR A 226 -19.64 -13.45 20.75
C TYR A 226 -20.14 -14.15 19.49
#